data_AF-A0A2Z6PCZ8-F1
#
_entry.id   AF-A0A2Z6PCZ8-F1
#
_cell.length_a   1.000
_cell.length_b   1.000
_cell.length_c   1.000
_cell.angle_alpha   90.00
_cell.angle_beta   90.00
_cell.angle_gamma   90.00
#
_symmetry.space_group_name_H-M   'P 1'
#
loop_
_entity.id
_entity.type
_entity.pdbx_description
1 polymer ?
#
loop_
_entity_poly.entity_id
_entity_poly.type
_entity_poly.pdbx_seq_one_letter_code
_entity_poly.pdbx_strand_id
1 'polypeptide(L)'
;MEEDKNVHRLELWKESYIKAFAAVDQDLKQHTGFDSFRSGTTALTFIKQDGTLFALQLTTDFKPNLPEEAERIKESKGRVFCMKDEPGVYRIWMPNCKTPGLAISRAFGDYCMKDYGLISVPDVTHRKLTTRDQFIILASDGVWDVVSNQEAVKIVSTAPQKEKASERLVKYAMREWKRKRSGIAMDDMSVICLFFNQLPATKVFD
;
A
#
# COMPACT_ATOMS: atom_id res chain seq x y z
N MET A 1 -0.65 -24.81 -22.88
CA MET A 1 -1.87 -25.48 -22.34
C MET A 1 -2.06 -25.29 -20.84
N GLU A 2 -1.13 -25.67 -19.96
CA GLU A 2 -1.28 -25.46 -18.49
C GLU A 2 -0.97 -24.00 -18.09
N GLU A 3 0.02 -23.41 -18.74
CA GLU A 3 0.44 -22.02 -18.54
C GLU A 3 -0.67 -21.04 -19.00
N ASP A 4 -1.29 -21.29 -20.16
CA ASP A 4 -2.43 -20.51 -20.66
C ASP A 4 -3.65 -20.58 -19.72
N LYS A 5 -3.91 -21.74 -19.12
CA LYS A 5 -4.98 -21.91 -18.12
C LYS A 5 -4.70 -21.11 -16.85
N ASN A 6 -3.44 -21.02 -16.43
CA ASN A 6 -3.05 -20.23 -15.26
C ASN A 6 -3.14 -18.73 -15.54
N VAL A 7 -2.71 -18.27 -16.72
CA VAL A 7 -2.86 -16.86 -17.13
C VAL A 7 -4.34 -16.47 -17.19
N HIS A 8 -5.19 -17.29 -17.83
CA HIS A 8 -6.62 -17.03 -17.89
C HIS A 8 -7.27 -16.98 -16.50
N ARG A 9 -6.85 -17.87 -15.58
CA ARG A 9 -7.32 -17.84 -14.20
C ARG A 9 -6.90 -16.55 -13.48
N LEU A 10 -5.66 -16.10 -13.65
CA LEU A 10 -5.17 -14.88 -13.03
C LEU A 10 -5.94 -13.63 -13.51
N GLU A 11 -6.26 -13.57 -14.81
CA GLU A 11 -7.11 -12.50 -15.35
C GLU A 11 -8.53 -12.54 -14.77
N LEU A 12 -9.14 -13.73 -14.67
CA LEU A 12 -10.45 -13.87 -14.00
C LEU A 12 -10.43 -13.40 -12.56
N TRP A 13 -9.36 -13.70 -11.82
CA TRP A 13 -9.20 -13.25 -10.43
C TRP A 13 -9.04 -11.74 -10.37
N LYS A 14 -8.19 -11.17 -11.24
CA LYS A 14 -7.97 -9.72 -11.35
C LYS A 14 -9.28 -8.99 -11.65
N GLU A 15 -10.05 -9.45 -12.63
CA GLU A 15 -11.37 -8.88 -12.95
C GLU A 15 -12.32 -8.97 -11.76
N SER A 16 -12.34 -10.12 -11.06
CA SER A 16 -13.20 -10.33 -9.90
C SER A 16 -12.85 -9.37 -8.76
N TYR A 17 -11.56 -9.15 -8.50
CA TYR A 17 -11.10 -8.16 -7.52
C TYR A 17 -11.51 -6.74 -7.90
N ILE A 18 -11.32 -6.34 -9.16
CA ILE A 18 -11.73 -5.01 -9.63
C ILE A 18 -13.24 -4.82 -9.47
N LYS A 19 -14.05 -5.82 -9.84
CA LYS A 19 -15.51 -5.81 -9.67
C LYS A 19 -15.91 -5.73 -8.19
N ALA A 20 -15.22 -6.47 -7.32
CA ALA A 20 -15.47 -6.42 -5.88
C ALA A 20 -15.18 -5.02 -5.30
N PHE A 21 -14.09 -4.37 -5.70
CA PHE A 21 -13.81 -2.99 -5.30
C PHE A 21 -14.92 -2.05 -5.77
N ALA A 22 -15.33 -2.13 -7.04
CA ALA A 22 -16.44 -1.31 -7.54
C ALA A 22 -17.74 -1.53 -6.75
N ALA A 23 -18.09 -2.78 -6.45
CA ALA A 23 -19.29 -3.12 -5.67
C ALA A 23 -19.21 -2.58 -4.24
N VAL A 24 -18.09 -2.78 -3.54
CA VAL A 24 -17.88 -2.26 -2.18
C VAL A 24 -17.96 -0.73 -2.15
N ASP A 25 -17.34 -0.04 -3.13
CA ASP A 25 -17.41 1.43 -3.22
C ASP A 25 -18.83 1.92 -3.51
N GLN A 26 -19.63 1.15 -4.26
CA GLN A 26 -21.03 1.47 -4.50
C GLN A 26 -21.89 1.26 -3.25
N ASP A 27 -21.66 0.17 -2.52
CA ASP A 27 -22.38 -0.14 -1.28
C ASP A 27 -22.09 0.91 -0.21
N LEU A 28 -20.83 1.32 -0.07
CA LEU A 28 -20.42 2.41 0.85
C LEU A 28 -21.16 3.73 0.53
N LYS A 29 -21.47 4.01 -0.74
CA LYS A 29 -22.16 5.24 -1.15
C LYS A 29 -23.57 5.30 -0.58
N GLN A 30 -24.19 4.14 -0.38
CA GLN A 30 -25.55 4.02 0.15
C GLN A 30 -25.59 4.15 1.68
N HIS A 31 -24.46 3.97 2.35
CA HIS A 31 -24.37 3.99 3.81
C HIS A 31 -23.77 5.31 4.32
N THR A 32 -24.60 6.35 4.38
CA THR A 32 -24.19 7.72 4.79
C THR A 32 -23.76 7.85 6.26
N GLY A 33 -23.84 6.76 7.04
CA GLY A 33 -23.40 6.71 8.45
C GLY A 33 -21.92 6.37 8.62
N PHE A 34 -21.21 5.96 7.57
CA PHE A 34 -19.78 5.68 7.61
C PHE A 34 -18.99 6.85 7.05
N ASP A 35 -18.20 7.48 7.92
CA ASP A 35 -17.24 8.50 7.52
C ASP A 35 -15.98 7.82 6.97
N SER A 36 -15.97 7.49 5.69
CA SER A 36 -14.90 6.73 5.05
C SER A 36 -13.74 7.62 4.59
N PHE A 37 -13.25 8.50 5.45
CA PHE A 37 -12.07 9.31 5.16
C PHE A 37 -10.80 8.53 5.44
N ARG A 38 -9.89 8.52 4.45
CA ARG A 38 -8.47 8.12 4.54
C ARG A 38 -8.22 6.64 4.81
N SER A 39 -7.94 5.89 3.73
CA SER A 39 -7.17 4.65 3.84
C SER A 39 -6.26 4.50 2.62
N GLY A 40 -4.95 4.41 2.89
CA GLY A 40 -3.94 3.94 1.95
C GLY A 40 -3.32 2.66 2.50
N THR A 41 -2.97 1.71 1.64
CA THR A 41 -2.28 0.49 2.06
C THR A 41 -1.20 0.14 1.04
N THR A 42 0.01 -0.08 1.52
CA THR A 42 1.18 -0.48 0.71
C THR A 42 1.63 -1.87 1.15
N ALA A 43 1.88 -2.77 0.17
CA ALA A 43 2.29 -4.15 0.36
C ALA A 43 3.71 -4.41 -0.21
N LEU A 44 4.56 -5.11 0.56
CA LEU A 44 5.94 -5.47 0.18
C LEU A 44 6.22 -6.97 0.39
N THR A 45 7.07 -7.56 -0.45
CA THR A 45 7.65 -8.92 -0.27
C THR A 45 9.18 -8.82 -0.37
N PHE A 46 9.94 -9.87 -0.08
CA PHE A 46 11.40 -9.85 -0.29
C PHE A 46 11.91 -11.23 -0.72
N ILE A 47 13.12 -11.23 -1.28
CA ILE A 47 13.82 -12.39 -1.82
C ILE A 47 15.14 -12.59 -1.06
N LYS A 48 15.46 -13.83 -0.67
CA LYS A 48 16.81 -14.22 -0.24
C LYS A 48 17.64 -14.65 -1.45
N GLN A 49 18.77 -13.99 -1.68
CA GLN A 49 19.75 -14.38 -2.68
C GLN A 49 21.14 -14.37 -2.02
N ASP A 50 21.82 -15.52 -2.06
CA ASP A 50 23.21 -15.69 -1.58
C ASP A 50 23.44 -15.24 -0.12
N GLY A 51 22.46 -15.52 0.75
CA GLY A 51 22.51 -15.13 2.17
C GLY A 51 22.06 -13.69 2.45
N THR A 52 21.88 -12.86 1.42
CA THR A 52 21.43 -11.46 1.52
C THR A 52 19.93 -11.35 1.26
N LEU A 53 19.24 -10.46 1.99
CA LEU A 53 17.81 -10.19 1.83
C LEU A 53 17.58 -8.90 1.06
N PHE A 54 16.79 -8.99 -0.01
CA PHE A 54 16.46 -7.88 -0.89
C PHE A 54 14.97 -7.56 -0.84
N ALA A 55 14.62 -6.34 -0.43
CA ALA A 55 13.25 -5.86 -0.45
C ALA A 55 12.72 -5.74 -1.89
N LEU A 56 11.56 -6.33 -2.17
CA LEU A 56 10.84 -6.24 -3.43
C LEU A 56 9.49 -5.54 -3.20
N GLN A 57 9.35 -4.37 -3.79
CA GLN A 57 8.10 -3.61 -3.73
C GLN A 57 7.03 -4.25 -4.61
N LEU A 58 5.85 -4.54 -4.03
CA LEU A 58 4.73 -5.13 -4.77
C LEU A 58 3.67 -4.12 -5.20
N THR A 59 3.54 -3.02 -4.46
CA THR A 59 2.58 -1.95 -4.74
C THR A 59 3.29 -0.60 -4.75
N THR A 60 2.79 0.32 -5.57
CA THR A 60 3.20 1.72 -5.55
C THR A 60 2.07 2.55 -4.95
N ASP A 61 2.43 3.49 -4.10
CA ASP A 61 1.45 4.44 -3.55
C ASP A 61 0.87 5.29 -4.68
N PHE A 62 -0.45 5.28 -4.82
CA PHE A 62 -1.16 6.14 -5.76
C PHE A 62 -1.22 7.58 -5.23
N LYS A 63 -0.12 8.30 -5.41
CA LYS A 63 0.00 9.73 -5.07
C LYS A 63 -0.54 10.58 -6.24
N PRO A 64 -1.23 11.70 -5.96
CA PRO A 64 -1.83 12.55 -6.99
C PRO A 64 -0.89 13.09 -8.07
N ASN A 65 0.42 13.15 -7.80
CA ASN A 65 1.43 13.68 -8.72
C ASN A 65 2.06 12.63 -9.66
N LEU A 66 1.67 11.36 -9.56
CA LEU A 66 2.08 10.37 -10.55
C LEU A 66 1.50 10.76 -11.92
N PRO A 67 2.22 10.60 -13.05
CA PRO A 67 1.79 11.11 -14.35
C PRO A 67 0.37 10.68 -14.75
N GLU A 68 0.07 9.38 -14.70
CA GLU A 68 -1.24 8.81 -15.06
C GLU A 68 -2.35 9.26 -14.11
N GLU A 69 -2.03 9.38 -12.82
CA GLU A 69 -2.99 9.85 -11.82
C GLU A 69 -3.31 11.33 -12.02
N ALA A 70 -2.27 12.16 -12.20
CA ALA A 70 -2.39 13.60 -12.40
C ALA A 70 -3.12 13.94 -13.70
N GLU A 71 -2.91 13.17 -14.76
CA GLU A 71 -3.63 13.30 -16.03
C GLU A 71 -5.12 13.03 -15.83
N ARG A 72 -5.49 11.87 -15.28
CA ARG A 72 -6.89 11.54 -14.96
C ARG A 72 -7.56 12.61 -14.10
N ILE A 73 -6.87 13.10 -13.08
CA ILE A 73 -7.39 14.14 -12.17
C ILE A 73 -7.68 15.43 -12.95
N LYS A 74 -6.76 15.87 -13.82
CA LYS A 74 -6.94 17.08 -14.63
C LYS A 74 -8.05 16.93 -15.66
N GLU A 75 -8.16 15.79 -16.33
CA GLU A 75 -9.26 15.48 -17.26
C GLU A 75 -10.62 15.52 -16.55
N SER A 76 -10.64 15.10 -15.28
CA SER A 76 -11.81 15.18 -14.39
C SER A 76 -12.00 16.58 -13.76
N LYS A 77 -11.32 17.62 -14.27
CA LYS A 77 -11.35 19.00 -13.76
C LYS A 77 -10.82 19.18 -12.32
N GLY A 78 -10.26 18.14 -11.71
CA GLY A 78 -9.54 18.24 -10.45
C GLY A 78 -8.22 18.98 -10.61
N ARG A 79 -7.66 19.43 -9.49
CA ARG A 79 -6.36 20.10 -9.44
C ARG A 79 -5.37 19.30 -8.60
N VAL A 80 -4.09 19.31 -8.99
CA VAL A 80 -3.01 18.62 -8.28
C VAL A 80 -1.93 19.63 -7.91
N PHE A 81 -1.73 19.87 -6.62
CA PHE A 81 -0.62 20.67 -6.09
C PHE A 81 -0.43 20.43 -4.59
N CYS A 82 0.76 20.73 -4.08
CA CYS A 82 1.05 20.77 -2.64
C CYS A 82 0.80 22.17 -2.06
N MET A 83 0.45 22.25 -0.78
CA MET A 83 0.34 23.54 -0.09
C MET A 83 1.72 24.13 0.20
N LYS A 84 1.81 25.44 0.44
CA LYS A 84 3.08 26.12 0.70
C LYS A 84 3.70 25.73 2.05
N ASP A 85 2.85 25.47 3.03
CA ASP A 85 3.18 25.03 4.39
C ASP A 85 3.47 23.52 4.48
N GLU A 86 3.10 22.75 3.46
CA GLU A 86 3.35 21.30 3.38
C GLU A 86 3.96 20.92 2.00
N PRO A 87 5.17 21.42 1.68
CA PRO A 87 5.79 21.16 0.38
C PRO A 87 6.07 19.66 0.20
N GLY A 88 5.77 19.16 -1.01
CA GLY A 88 5.99 17.76 -1.38
C GLY A 88 4.79 16.83 -1.13
N VAL A 89 3.79 17.26 -0.36
CA VAL A 89 2.54 16.50 -0.18
C VAL A 89 1.52 16.95 -1.20
N TYR A 90 1.48 16.25 -2.35
CA TYR A 90 0.53 16.53 -3.41
C TYR A 90 -0.86 16.07 -3.05
N ARG A 91 -1.84 16.93 -3.31
CA ARG A 91 -3.24 16.67 -3.00
C ARG A 91 -4.13 16.88 -4.22
N ILE A 92 -5.23 16.14 -4.29
CA ILE A 92 -6.37 16.43 -5.17
C ILE A 92 -7.17 17.55 -4.53
N TRP A 93 -7.52 18.56 -5.34
CA TRP A 93 -8.39 19.66 -4.94
C TRP A 93 -9.54 19.83 -5.93
N MET A 94 -10.71 20.18 -5.41
CA MET A 94 -11.83 20.65 -6.23
C MET A 94 -11.46 21.97 -6.93
N PRO A 95 -12.04 22.30 -8.11
CA PRO A 95 -11.73 23.52 -8.86
C PRO A 95 -11.85 24.81 -8.05
N ASN A 96 -12.92 24.93 -7.24
CA ASN A 96 -13.31 26.19 -6.58
C ASN A 96 -13.25 26.13 -5.04
N CYS A 97 -12.78 25.02 -4.47
CA CYS A 97 -12.70 24.86 -3.02
C CYS A 97 -11.25 24.73 -2.58
N LYS A 98 -10.97 25.23 -1.37
CA LYS A 98 -9.68 25.05 -0.70
C LYS A 98 -9.66 23.84 0.23
N THR A 99 -10.77 23.13 0.37
CA THR A 99 -10.93 21.95 1.22
C THR A 99 -12.08 21.06 0.70
N PRO A 100 -12.06 19.74 0.99
CA PRO A 100 -10.90 18.97 1.46
C PRO A 100 -9.80 18.88 0.39
N GLY A 101 -8.58 18.54 0.83
CA GLY A 101 -7.46 18.19 -0.04
C GLY A 101 -6.98 16.78 0.26
N LEU A 102 -7.08 15.85 -0.69
CA LEU A 102 -6.75 14.43 -0.48
C LEU A 102 -5.35 14.10 -0.99
N ALA A 103 -4.49 13.54 -0.13
CA ALA A 103 -3.11 13.19 -0.46
C ALA A 103 -2.95 11.83 -1.20
N ILE A 104 -4.08 11.25 -1.61
CA ILE A 104 -4.19 9.97 -2.33
C ILE A 104 -5.06 10.17 -3.56
N SER A 105 -4.76 9.45 -4.65
CA SER A 105 -5.53 9.52 -5.90
C SER A 105 -6.47 8.35 -6.14
N ARG A 106 -6.39 7.33 -5.26
CA ARG A 106 -7.32 6.21 -5.26
C ARG A 106 -7.76 5.89 -3.83
N ALA A 107 -9.06 5.78 -3.61
CA ALA A 107 -9.66 5.48 -2.32
C ALA A 107 -11.10 4.97 -2.47
N PHE A 108 -11.58 4.24 -1.49
CA PHE A 108 -13.01 4.04 -1.27
C PHE A 108 -13.64 5.30 -0.67
N GLY A 109 -14.91 5.55 -0.95
CA GLY A 109 -15.62 6.66 -0.33
C GLY A 109 -15.22 8.02 -0.90
N ASP A 110 -15.12 9.06 -0.06
CA ASP A 110 -14.71 10.40 -0.49
C ASP A 110 -15.48 10.89 -1.73
N TYR A 111 -16.80 10.63 -1.77
CA TYR A 111 -17.62 10.77 -2.99
C TYR A 111 -17.63 12.18 -3.57
N CYS A 112 -17.43 13.21 -2.73
CA CYS A 112 -17.27 14.59 -3.18
C CYS A 112 -16.04 14.80 -4.08
N MET A 113 -15.06 13.89 -4.04
CA MET A 113 -13.83 13.94 -4.82
C MET A 113 -13.83 13.00 -6.04
N LYS A 114 -14.83 12.09 -6.15
CA LYS A 114 -14.91 11.12 -7.26
C LYS A 114 -15.10 11.80 -8.61
N ASP A 115 -15.91 12.86 -8.67
CA ASP A 115 -16.12 13.67 -9.88
C ASP A 115 -14.88 14.48 -10.30
N TYR A 116 -13.85 14.50 -9.45
CA TYR A 116 -12.60 15.24 -9.65
C TYR A 116 -11.37 14.31 -9.77
N GLY A 117 -11.60 13.05 -10.15
CA GLY A 117 -10.56 12.10 -10.55
C GLY A 117 -10.06 11.15 -9.46
N LEU A 118 -10.65 11.19 -8.26
CA LEU A 118 -10.50 10.11 -7.29
C LEU A 118 -11.24 8.86 -7.80
N ILE A 119 -10.60 7.69 -7.74
CA ILE A 119 -11.23 6.42 -8.13
C ILE A 119 -11.03 5.36 -7.05
N SER A 120 -11.92 4.38 -6.96
CA SER A 120 -11.75 3.21 -6.07
C SER A 120 -11.04 2.04 -6.75
N VAL A 121 -10.82 2.11 -8.06
CA VAL A 121 -10.26 0.99 -8.83
C VAL A 121 -8.81 0.71 -8.39
N PRO A 122 -8.51 -0.49 -7.87
CA PRO A 122 -7.16 -0.83 -7.44
C PRO A 122 -6.26 -1.11 -8.63
N ASP A 123 -4.95 -1.07 -8.40
CA ASP A 123 -4.02 -1.78 -9.26
C ASP A 123 -3.76 -3.17 -8.70
N VAL A 124 -3.75 -4.16 -9.59
CA VAL A 124 -3.69 -5.57 -9.21
C VAL A 124 -2.52 -6.21 -9.94
N THR A 125 -1.50 -6.54 -9.17
CA THR A 125 -0.33 -7.28 -9.61
C THR A 125 -0.40 -8.72 -9.08
N HIS A 126 0.25 -9.64 -9.79
CA HIS A 126 0.38 -11.02 -9.33
C HIS A 126 1.84 -11.44 -9.44
N ARG A 127 2.24 -12.35 -8.55
CA ARG A 127 3.57 -12.92 -8.55
C ARG A 127 3.52 -14.35 -8.03
N LYS A 128 4.23 -15.25 -8.70
CA LYS A 128 4.46 -16.60 -8.21
C LYS A 128 5.49 -16.58 -7.09
N LEU A 129 5.11 -17.06 -5.91
CA LEU A 129 6.04 -17.24 -4.80
C LEU A 129 7.06 -18.33 -5.12
N THR A 130 8.26 -18.14 -4.58
CA THR A 130 9.40 -19.04 -4.69
C THR A 130 9.92 -19.39 -3.30
N THR A 131 10.77 -20.41 -3.20
CA THR A 131 11.44 -20.78 -1.94
C THR A 131 12.37 -19.68 -1.39
N ARG A 132 12.70 -18.68 -2.21
CA ARG A 132 13.50 -17.52 -1.80
C ARG A 132 12.67 -16.46 -1.06
N ASP A 133 11.35 -16.50 -1.20
CA ASP A 133 10.45 -15.58 -0.51
C ASP A 133 10.18 -16.11 0.90
N GLN A 134 10.42 -15.33 1.96
CA GLN A 134 10.19 -15.81 3.34
C GLN A 134 9.07 -15.11 4.10
N PHE A 135 8.72 -13.87 3.74
CA PHE A 135 7.63 -13.12 4.34
C PHE A 135 7.16 -11.94 3.46
N ILE A 136 5.93 -11.48 3.71
CA ILE A 136 5.33 -10.24 3.21
C ILE A 136 5.16 -9.29 4.39
N ILE A 137 5.41 -7.99 4.17
CA ILE A 137 5.07 -6.92 5.10
C ILE A 137 3.99 -6.06 4.45
N LEU A 138 2.83 -5.97 5.09
CA LEU A 138 1.79 -5.00 4.78
C LEU A 138 1.83 -3.93 5.85
N ALA A 139 1.87 -2.65 5.49
CA ALA A 139 1.78 -1.58 6.49
C ALA A 139 1.12 -0.32 5.94
N SER A 140 0.63 0.52 6.85
CA SER A 140 0.15 1.87 6.53
C SER A 140 1.31 2.83 6.26
N ASP A 141 1.00 3.95 5.62
CA ASP A 141 1.90 5.07 5.38
C ASP A 141 2.55 5.61 6.65
N GLY A 142 1.85 5.58 7.79
CA GLY A 142 2.45 5.88 9.09
C GLY A 142 3.73 5.09 9.40
N VAL A 143 3.97 3.93 8.78
CA VAL A 143 5.26 3.23 8.85
C VAL A 143 6.19 3.64 7.72
N TRP A 144 5.71 3.60 6.47
CA TRP A 144 6.53 3.83 5.27
C TRP A 144 7.05 5.26 5.13
N ASP A 145 6.37 6.23 5.74
CA ASP A 145 6.77 7.64 5.77
C ASP A 145 8.08 7.89 6.52
N VAL A 146 8.49 6.96 7.39
CA VAL A 146 9.70 7.10 8.22
C VAL A 146 10.62 5.89 8.20
N VAL A 147 10.18 4.76 7.63
CA VAL A 147 10.98 3.53 7.51
C VAL A 147 11.09 3.14 6.03
N SER A 148 12.32 3.01 5.54
CA SER A 148 12.54 2.51 4.18
C SER A 148 12.25 1.00 4.06
N ASN A 149 11.95 0.56 2.84
CA ASN A 149 11.69 -0.85 2.54
C ASN A 149 12.79 -1.78 3.08
N GLN A 150 14.06 -1.40 2.90
CA GLN A 150 15.19 -2.23 3.33
C GLN A 150 15.38 -2.23 4.85
N GLU A 151 15.11 -1.11 5.53
CA GLU A 151 15.11 -1.05 7.00
C GLU A 151 14.02 -1.96 7.58
N ALA A 152 12.80 -1.89 7.03
CA ALA A 152 11.69 -2.73 7.46
C ALA A 152 12.01 -4.22 7.31
N VAL A 153 12.56 -4.63 6.16
CA VAL A 153 13.01 -6.00 5.94
C VAL A 153 14.05 -6.43 6.96
N LYS A 154 15.06 -5.59 7.22
CA LYS A 154 16.11 -5.88 8.21
C LYS A 154 15.52 -6.04 9.62
N ILE A 155 14.56 -5.21 10.00
CA ILE A 155 13.93 -5.25 11.32
C ILE A 155 13.11 -6.54 11.49
N VAL A 156 12.30 -6.89 10.49
CA VAL A 156 11.44 -8.08 10.51
C VAL A 156 12.28 -9.36 10.45
N SER A 157 13.33 -9.39 9.62
CA SER A 157 14.19 -10.57 9.48
C SER A 157 15.07 -10.84 10.70
N THR A 158 15.38 -9.82 11.50
CA THR A 158 16.17 -9.95 12.73
C THR A 158 15.32 -10.07 13.99
N ALA A 159 14.00 -10.20 13.84
CA ALA A 159 13.12 -10.44 14.96
C ALA A 159 13.40 -11.83 15.56
N PRO A 160 13.65 -11.94 16.89
CA PRO A 160 13.89 -13.23 17.54
C PRO A 160 12.70 -14.19 17.44
N GLN A 161 11.49 -13.64 17.39
CA GLN A 161 10.23 -14.34 17.27
C GLN A 161 9.42 -13.70 16.15
N LYS A 162 8.85 -14.52 15.26
CA LYS A 162 8.07 -14.04 14.10
C LYS A 162 6.84 -13.26 14.55
N GLU A 163 6.25 -13.68 15.65
CA GLU A 163 5.06 -13.10 16.30
C GLU A 163 5.33 -11.69 16.83
N LYS A 164 6.59 -11.34 17.06
CA LYS A 164 7.03 -10.02 17.55
C LYS A 164 7.57 -9.11 16.45
N ALA A 165 7.61 -9.58 15.21
CA ALA A 165 8.24 -8.84 14.11
C ALA A 165 7.49 -7.55 13.76
N SER A 166 6.16 -7.61 13.67
CA SER A 166 5.32 -6.43 13.40
C SER A 166 5.41 -5.41 14.54
N GLU A 167 5.32 -5.86 15.80
CA GLU A 167 5.46 -5.01 16.98
C GLU A 167 6.83 -4.30 17.00
N ARG A 168 7.91 -5.00 16.66
CA ARG A 168 9.26 -4.43 16.57
C ARG A 168 9.35 -3.38 15.46
N LEU A 169 8.70 -3.61 14.32
CA LEU A 169 8.66 -2.65 13.21
C LEU A 169 7.92 -1.38 13.62
N VAL A 170 6.74 -1.50 14.23
CA VAL A 170 5.96 -0.35 14.74
C VAL A 170 6.79 0.44 15.76
N LYS A 171 7.40 -0.24 16.76
CA LYS A 171 8.25 0.42 17.77
C LYS A 171 9.47 1.13 17.17
N TYR A 172 9.99 0.63 16.04
CA TYR A 172 11.05 1.31 15.31
C TYR A 172 10.51 2.56 14.60
N ALA A 173 9.41 2.43 13.85
CA ALA A 173 8.75 3.55 13.18
C ALA A 173 8.39 4.69 14.15
N MET A 174 7.83 4.38 15.33
CA MET A 174 7.53 5.37 16.37
C MET A 174 8.76 6.19 16.81
N ARG A 175 9.94 5.56 16.88
CA ARG A 175 11.20 6.25 17.22
C ARG A 175 11.67 7.13 16.07
N GLU A 176 11.56 6.64 14.84
CA GLU A 176 11.93 7.39 13.65
C GLU A 176 11.02 8.60 13.41
N TRP A 177 9.72 8.51 13.73
CA TRP A 177 8.81 9.66 13.73
C TRP A 177 9.28 10.76 14.67
N LYS A 178 9.59 10.42 15.91
CA LYS A 178 10.11 11.39 16.90
C LYS A 178 11.41 12.04 16.44
N ARG A 179 12.25 11.32 15.70
CA ARG A 179 13.56 11.77 15.23
C ARG A 179 13.50 12.59 13.94
N LYS A 180 12.78 12.10 12.92
CA LYS A 180 12.73 12.67 11.56
C LYS A 180 11.64 13.74 11.42
N ARG A 181 10.56 13.63 12.18
CA ARG A 181 9.36 14.48 12.07
C ARG A 181 9.02 15.12 13.43
N SER A 182 10.04 15.66 14.11
CA SER A 182 9.86 16.35 15.39
C SER A 182 8.91 17.54 15.24
N GLY A 183 7.92 17.65 16.13
CA GLY A 183 6.89 18.69 16.08
C GLY A 183 5.70 18.40 15.17
N ILE A 184 5.70 17.27 14.45
CA ILE A 184 4.56 16.80 13.65
C ILE A 184 3.86 15.69 14.43
N ALA A 185 2.52 15.68 14.41
CA ALA A 185 1.73 14.61 15.01
C ALA A 185 2.08 13.27 14.36
N MET A 186 2.22 12.24 15.20
CA MET A 186 2.49 10.88 14.73
C MET A 186 1.23 10.32 14.07
N ASP A 187 1.40 9.69 12.92
CA ASP A 187 0.32 9.05 12.20
C ASP A 187 -0.03 7.65 12.76
N ASP A 188 -1.17 7.11 12.39
CA ASP A 188 -1.59 5.77 12.75
C ASP A 188 -0.73 4.71 12.05
N MET A 189 -0.28 3.70 12.81
CA MET A 189 0.64 2.67 12.32
C MET A 189 0.04 1.29 12.46
N SER A 190 -0.20 0.65 11.33
CA SER A 190 -0.62 -0.76 11.26
C SER A 190 0.41 -1.56 10.48
N VAL A 191 0.78 -2.76 10.97
CA VAL A 191 1.72 -3.67 10.33
C VAL A 191 1.21 -5.11 10.42
N ILE A 192 1.21 -5.81 9.30
CA ILE A 192 0.99 -7.25 9.21
C ILE A 192 2.23 -7.89 8.59
N CYS A 193 2.82 -8.87 9.27
CA CYS A 193 3.91 -9.69 8.74
C CYS A 193 3.41 -11.11 8.48
N LEU A 194 3.38 -11.53 7.22
CA LEU A 194 2.99 -12.89 6.82
C LEU A 194 4.24 -13.69 6.49
N PHE A 195 4.59 -14.69 7.28
CA PHE A 195 5.75 -15.55 7.02
C PHE A 195 5.34 -16.79 6.22
N PHE A 196 6.08 -17.09 5.16
CA PHE A 196 5.90 -18.31 4.39
C PHE A 196 6.54 -19.49 5.11
N ASN A 197 5.85 -20.62 5.10
CA ASN A 197 6.44 -21.88 5.55
C ASN A 197 7.53 -22.26 4.55
N GLN A 198 8.78 -22.30 5.00
CA GLN A 198 9.79 -23.06 4.29
C GLN A 198 9.34 -24.52 4.38
N LEU A 199 8.95 -25.11 3.24
CA LEU A 199 8.81 -26.56 3.17
C LEU A 199 10.11 -27.14 3.73
N PRO A 200 10.05 -28.10 4.67
CA PRO A 200 11.26 -28.73 5.15
C PRO A 200 12.03 -29.24 3.93
N ALA A 201 13.32 -28.90 3.85
CA ALA A 201 14.20 -29.51 2.87
C ALA A 201 13.99 -31.02 2.96
N THR A 202 13.60 -31.65 1.85
CA THR A 202 13.43 -33.09 1.79
C THR A 202 14.71 -33.69 2.37
N LYS A 203 14.60 -34.36 3.52
CA LYS A 203 15.72 -35.13 4.04
C LYS A 203 15.99 -36.18 2.99
N VAL A 204 17.05 -35.99 2.20
CA VAL A 204 17.66 -37.09 1.46
C VAL A 204 18.20 -37.99 2.55
N PHE A 205 17.49 -39.09 2.81
CA PHE A 205 18.04 -40.19 3.58
C PHE A 205 19.00 -40.89 2.63
N ASP A 206 20.29 -40.75 2.88
CA ASP A 206 21.31 -41.67 2.35
C ASP A 206 21.17 -43.05 3.03
#